data_AF-A0A965KYC1-F1
#
_entry.id   AF-A0A965KYC1-F1
#
_cell.length_a   1.000
_cell.length_b   1.000
_cell.length_c   1.000
_cell.angle_alpha   90.00
_cell.angle_beta   90.00
_cell.angle_gamma   90.00
#
_symmetry.space_group_name_H-M   'P 1'
#
loop_
_entity.id
_entity.type
_entity.pdbx_description
1 polymer ?
#
loop_
_entity_poly.entity_id
_entity_poly.type
_entity_poly.pdbx_seq_one_letter_code
_entity_poly.pdbx_strand_id
1 'polypeptide(L)'
;MMDCNNNPNCQDAADRAVKKVFAILGVDVDKPESVEEFREDLRFGKKMRRWADHGTLAFIAVIAVSLAGAIIIGLQSKLGVK
;
A
#
# COMPACT_ATOMS: atom_id res chain seq x y z
N MET A 1 -34.59 -0.52 7.47
CA MET A 1 -33.44 -0.84 6.61
C MET A 1 -34.02 -1.38 5.32
N MET A 2 -33.96 -0.66 4.21
CA MET A 2 -34.51 -1.16 2.94
C MET A 2 -33.60 -2.28 2.44
N ASP A 3 -34.13 -3.51 2.36
CA ASP A 3 -33.46 -4.64 1.72
C ASP A 3 -33.40 -4.41 0.21
N CYS A 4 -32.25 -3.95 -0.28
CA CYS A 4 -32.01 -3.71 -1.70
C CYS A 4 -31.93 -4.98 -2.55
N ASN A 5 -31.96 -6.17 -1.93
CA ASN A 5 -31.66 -7.44 -2.60
C ASN A 5 -32.65 -7.80 -3.73
N ASN A 6 -33.92 -7.43 -3.60
CA ASN A 6 -35.00 -7.82 -4.53
C ASN A 6 -35.70 -6.63 -5.22
N ASN A 7 -35.21 -5.40 -5.07
CA ASN A 7 -35.82 -4.23 -5.70
C ASN A 7 -35.04 -3.84 -6.97
N PRO A 8 -35.63 -3.92 -8.17
CA PRO A 8 -34.93 -3.62 -9.43
C PRO A 8 -34.41 -2.17 -9.47
N ASN A 9 -35.14 -1.22 -8.89
CA ASN A 9 -34.70 0.18 -8.86
C ASN A 9 -33.46 0.37 -7.96
N CYS A 10 -33.31 -0.45 -6.92
CA CYS A 10 -32.14 -0.41 -6.04
C CYS A 10 -30.91 -1.04 -6.71
N GLN A 11 -31.09 -2.13 -7.47
CA GLN A 11 -30.01 -2.74 -8.24
C GLN A 11 -29.52 -1.80 -9.35
N ASP A 12 -30.43 -1.18 -10.11
CA ASP A 12 -30.07 -0.19 -11.14
C ASP A 12 -29.34 1.03 -10.55
N ALA A 13 -29.73 1.47 -9.35
CA ALA A 13 -29.04 2.55 -8.66
C ALA A 13 -27.63 2.14 -8.22
N ALA A 14 -27.46 0.92 -7.71
CA ALA A 14 -26.16 0.37 -7.32
C ALA A 14 -25.23 0.23 -8.54
N ASP A 15 -25.72 -0.33 -9.64
CA ASP A 15 -24.94 -0.51 -10.87
C ASP A 15 -24.48 0.83 -11.45
N ARG A 16 -25.37 1.82 -11.49
CA ARG A 16 -25.01 3.19 -11.93
C ARG A 16 -23.99 3.84 -11.00
N ALA A 17 -24.09 3.63 -9.70
CA ALA A 17 -23.13 4.17 -8.74
C ALA A 17 -21.75 3.55 -8.94
N VAL A 18 -21.67 2.22 -9.09
CA VAL A 18 -20.41 1.50 -9.37
C VAL A 18 -19.80 1.97 -10.68
N LYS A 19 -20.58 2.02 -11.77
CA LYS A 19 -20.13 2.52 -13.08
C LYS A 19 -19.54 3.93 -12.99
N LYS A 20 -20.18 4.84 -12.25
CA LYS A 20 -19.68 6.21 -12.07
C LYS A 20 -18.38 6.26 -11.27
N VAL A 21 -18.25 5.46 -10.21
CA VAL A 21 -17.04 5.43 -9.38
C VAL A 21 -15.83 4.93 -10.19
N PHE A 22 -15.98 3.79 -10.87
CA PHE A 22 -14.92 3.28 -11.75
C PHE A 22 -14.66 4.22 -12.94
N ALA A 23 -15.74 4.82 -13.47
CA ALA A 23 -15.77 6.01 -14.31
C ALA A 23 -14.70 7.06 -13.95
N ILE A 24 -14.83 7.59 -12.73
CA ILE A 24 -13.97 8.64 -12.16
C ILE A 24 -12.52 8.15 -12.01
N LEU A 25 -12.32 6.86 -11.74
CA LEU A 25 -11.00 6.23 -11.64
C LEU A 25 -10.37 5.92 -13.01
N GLY A 26 -11.04 6.24 -14.12
CA GLY A 26 -10.57 5.96 -15.48
C GLY A 26 -10.73 4.51 -15.92
N VAL A 27 -11.51 3.71 -15.19
CA VAL A 27 -11.72 2.29 -15.43
C VAL A 27 -13.06 2.07 -16.11
N ASP A 28 -13.03 1.41 -17.26
CA ASP A 28 -14.24 1.02 -17.99
C ASP A 28 -14.69 -0.37 -17.53
N VAL A 29 -15.75 -0.43 -16.72
CA VAL A 29 -16.25 -1.70 -16.16
C VAL A 29 -16.91 -2.61 -17.20
N ASP A 30 -17.28 -2.07 -18.36
CA ASP A 30 -17.83 -2.86 -19.45
C ASP A 30 -16.70 -3.52 -20.29
N LYS A 31 -15.42 -3.19 -19.99
CA LYS A 31 -14.24 -3.81 -20.59
C LYS A 31 -13.45 -4.62 -19.55
N PRO A 32 -13.46 -5.96 -19.63
CA PRO A 32 -12.81 -6.81 -18.63
C PRO A 32 -11.30 -6.57 -18.50
N GLU A 33 -10.63 -6.18 -19.60
CA GLU A 33 -9.20 -5.84 -19.61
C GLU A 33 -8.86 -4.62 -18.73
N SER A 34 -9.67 -3.56 -18.81
CA SER A 34 -9.48 -2.33 -18.00
C SER A 34 -9.69 -2.61 -16.50
N VAL A 35 -10.61 -3.52 -16.17
CA VAL A 35 -10.84 -3.95 -14.79
C VAL A 35 -9.66 -4.77 -14.27
N GLU A 36 -9.07 -5.63 -15.10
CA GLU A 36 -7.93 -6.46 -14.68
C GLU A 36 -6.67 -5.62 -14.44
N GLU A 37 -6.37 -4.65 -15.33
CA GLU A 37 -5.28 -3.69 -15.13
C GLU A 37 -5.44 -2.93 -13.80
N PHE A 38 -6.63 -2.42 -13.52
CA PHE A 38 -6.93 -1.76 -12.24
C PHE A 38 -6.79 -2.69 -11.03
N ARG A 39 -7.18 -3.97 -11.16
CA ARG A 39 -6.99 -4.97 -10.10
C ARG A 39 -5.52 -5.25 -9.85
N GLU A 40 -4.70 -5.29 -10.89
CA GLU A 40 -3.25 -5.45 -10.78
C GLU A 40 -2.61 -4.26 -10.06
N ASP A 41 -3.04 -3.03 -10.37
CA ASP A 41 -2.58 -1.81 -9.71
C ASP A 41 -2.90 -1.80 -8.20
N LEU A 42 -4.12 -2.18 -7.81
CA LEU A 42 -4.48 -2.30 -6.38
C LEU A 42 -3.65 -3.38 -5.67
N ARG A 43 -3.36 -4.49 -6.37
CA ARG A 43 -2.52 -5.57 -5.85
C ARG A 43 -1.06 -5.13 -5.75
N PHE A 44 -0.58 -4.29 -6.66
CA PHE A 44 0.72 -3.64 -6.59
C PHE A 44 0.78 -2.68 -5.41
N GLY A 45 -0.23 -1.83 -5.18
CA GLY A 45 -0.30 -0.95 -4.01
C GLY A 45 -0.20 -1.70 -2.68
N LYS A 46 -0.86 -2.87 -2.56
CA LYS A 46 -0.74 -3.74 -1.37
C LYS A 46 0.67 -4.31 -1.21
N LYS A 47 1.32 -4.72 -2.31
CA LYS A 47 2.72 -5.18 -2.28
C LYS A 47 3.65 -4.03 -1.91
N MET A 48 3.56 -2.88 -2.58
CA MET A 48 4.37 -1.69 -2.32
C MET A 48 4.27 -1.24 -0.86
N ARG A 49 3.06 -1.18 -0.29
CA ARG A 49 2.87 -0.84 1.13
C ARG A 49 3.60 -1.79 2.06
N ARG A 50 3.53 -3.10 1.78
CA ARG A 50 4.25 -4.11 2.56
C ARG A 50 5.77 -3.98 2.44
N TRP A 51 6.27 -3.58 1.26
CA TRP A 51 7.69 -3.34 1.03
C TRP A 51 8.16 -2.06 1.72
N ALA A 52 7.34 -1.02 1.74
CA ALA A 52 7.61 0.23 2.46
C ALA A 52 7.62 0.01 3.99
N ASP A 53 6.70 -0.80 4.52
CA ASP A 53 6.69 -1.17 5.94
C ASP A 53 7.97 -1.92 6.34
N HIS A 54 8.42 -2.88 5.51
CA HIS A 54 9.69 -3.57 5.71
C HIS A 54 10.92 -2.66 5.49
N GLY A 55 10.86 -1.74 4.54
CA GLY A 55 11.93 -0.78 4.26
C GLY A 55 12.16 0.21 5.39
N THR A 56 11.09 0.66 6.06
CA THR A 56 11.17 1.56 7.21
C THR A 56 11.88 0.87 8.39
N LEU A 57 11.56 -0.40 8.66
CA LEU A 57 12.24 -1.20 9.68
C LEU A 57 13.74 -1.39 9.35
N ALA A 58 14.05 -1.73 8.10
CA ALA A 58 15.43 -1.91 7.64
C ALA A 58 16.23 -0.61 7.76
N PHE A 59 15.64 0.53 7.41
CA PHE A 59 16.26 1.84 7.54
C PHE A 59 16.60 2.19 9.00
N ILE A 60 15.67 1.96 9.93
CA ILE A 60 15.90 2.18 11.36
C ILE A 60 17.00 1.25 11.88
N ALA A 61 17.02 -0.01 11.44
CA ALA A 61 18.05 -0.97 11.84
C ALA A 61 19.46 -0.52 11.40
N VAL A 62 19.60 -0.02 10.16
CA VAL A 62 20.87 0.53 9.67
C VAL A 62 21.35 1.70 10.53
N ILE A 63 20.46 2.63 10.86
CA ILE A 63 20.79 3.77 11.72
C ILE A 63 21.25 3.29 13.10
N ALA A 64 20.49 2.39 13.74
CA ALA A 64 20.82 1.87 15.06
C ALA A 64 22.19 1.18 15.10
N VAL A 65 22.48 0.32 14.10
CA VAL A 65 23.78 -0.37 13.98
C VAL A 65 24.91 0.64 13.75
N SER A 66 24.70 1.64 12.91
CA SER A 66 25.71 2.67 12.64
C SER A 66 26.05 3.50 13.89
N LEU A 67 25.04 3.86 14.69
CA LEU A 67 25.24 4.59 15.95
C LEU A 67 25.96 3.73 16.99
N ALA A 68 25.56 2.46 17.13
CA ALA A 68 26.23 1.54 18.05
C ALA A 68 27.71 1.34 17.66
N GLY A 69 28.01 1.18 16.38
CA GLY A 69 29.37 1.10 15.87
C GLY A 69 30.18 2.36 16.15
N ALA A 70 29.61 3.54 15.93
CA ALA A 70 30.26 4.83 16.21
C ALA A 70 30.59 5.00 17.70
N ILE A 71 29.70 4.55 18.60
CA ILE A 71 29.94 4.59 20.05
C ILE A 71 31.11 3.67 20.44
N ILE A 72 31.16 2.44 19.91
CA ILE A 72 32.25 1.49 20.20
C ILE A 72 33.59 2.02 19.69
N ILE A 73 33.64 2.51 18.45
CA ILE A 73 34.84 3.12 17.87
C ILE A 73 35.27 4.35 18.69
N GLY A 74 34.31 5.19 19.09
CA GLY A 74 34.56 6.34 19.97
C GLY A 74 35.12 5.95 21.34
N LEU A 75 34.67 4.83 21.91
CA LEU A 75 35.17 4.31 23.18
C LEU A 75 36.59 3.74 23.04
N GLN A 76 36.85 2.94 21.99
CA GLN A 76 38.17 2.38 21.71
C GLN A 76 39.22 3.48 21.49
N SER A 77 38.86 4.52 20.74
CA SER A 77 39.73 5.69 20.51
C SER A 77 40.01 6.49 21.78
N LYS A 78 39.05 6.58 22.73
CA LYS A 78 39.28 7.20 24.04
C LYS A 78 40.13 6.34 24.99
N LEU A 79 40.03 5.01 24.91
CA LEU A 79 40.74 4.07 25.77
C LEU A 79 42.14 3.70 25.26
N GLY A 80 42.54 4.18 24.07
CA GLY A 80 43.88 3.97 23.52
C GLY A 80 44.16 2.52 23.11
N VAL A 81 43.12 1.68 23.01
CA VAL A 81 43.23 0.32 22.51
C VAL A 81 43.22 0.40 20.99
N LYS A 82 44.40 0.21 20.40
CA LYS A 82 44.67 0.32 18.96
C LYS A 82 44.32 -0.96 18.23
#